data_AF-A0A0F9E968-F1
#
_entry.id   AF-A0A0F9E968-F1
#
_cell.length_a   1.000
_cell.length_b   1.000
_cell.length_c   1.000
_cell.angle_alpha   90.00
_cell.angle_beta   90.00
_cell.angle_gamma   90.00
#
_symmetry.space_group_name_H-M   'P 1'
#
loop_
_entity.id
_entity.type
_entity.pdbx_description
1 polymer ?
#
loop_
_entity_poly.entity_id
_entity_poly.type
_entity_poly.pdbx_seq_one_letter_code
_entity_poly.pdbx_strand_id
1 'polypeptide(L)'
;MKYSKKEVQAYYADLRAQWNRAKQLLTDEKIKVIDAMIATHGLNISRTGYMIVSMQLQSQGLDGLPYLDAKTYKGWQENGFQVRKGEQSTLGSITWIGVKGKEKHETPDGEGKKGFMMPKAYKLFHRSQVEAA
;
A
#
# COMPACT_ATOMS: atom_id res chain seq x y z
N MET A 1 15.82 -17.40 -2.60
CA MET A 1 15.92 -16.93 -4.01
C MET A 1 16.46 -15.51 -4.00
N LYS A 2 17.57 -15.21 -4.69
CA LYS A 2 18.12 -13.84 -4.79
C LYS A 2 17.64 -13.24 -6.11
N TYR A 3 16.85 -12.17 -6.05
CA TYR A 3 16.45 -11.43 -7.25
C TYR A 3 17.66 -10.73 -7.89
N SER A 4 17.68 -10.70 -9.21
CA SER A 4 18.63 -9.92 -9.98
C SER A 4 18.40 -8.41 -9.81
N LYS A 5 19.43 -7.60 -10.09
CA LYS A 5 19.31 -6.14 -10.06
C LYS A 5 18.20 -5.62 -10.99
N LYS A 6 18.03 -6.26 -12.16
CA LYS A 6 16.99 -5.90 -13.13
C LYS A 6 15.59 -6.17 -12.58
N GLU A 7 15.37 -7.32 -11.95
CA GLU A 7 14.07 -7.65 -11.32
C GLU A 7 13.72 -6.69 -10.18
N VAL A 8 14.71 -6.33 -9.35
CA VAL A 8 14.52 -5.36 -8.28
C VAL A 8 14.17 -3.97 -8.84
N GLN A 9 14.85 -3.53 -9.89
CA GLN A 9 14.56 -2.25 -10.54
C GLN A 9 13.17 -2.24 -11.19
N ALA A 10 12.80 -3.32 -11.89
CA ALA A 10 11.48 -3.47 -12.49
C ALA A 10 10.37 -3.46 -11.44
N TYR A 11 10.56 -4.17 -10.32
CA TYR A 11 9.63 -4.15 -9.19
C TYR A 11 9.38 -2.74 -8.67
N TYR A 12 10.42 -1.96 -8.40
CA TYR A 12 10.24 -0.59 -7.89
C TYR A 12 9.70 0.38 -8.96
N ALA A 13 9.98 0.14 -10.25
CA ALA A 13 9.40 0.92 -11.33
C ALA A 13 7.88 0.68 -11.42
N ASP A 14 7.46 -0.58 -11.31
CA ASP A 14 6.05 -0.98 -11.30
C ASP A 14 5.29 -0.34 -10.12
N LEU A 15 5.83 -0.40 -8.90
CA LEU A 15 5.20 0.26 -7.75
C LEU A 15 5.01 1.76 -7.96
N ARG A 16 6.01 2.45 -8.54
CA ARG A 16 5.88 3.89 -8.85
C ARG A 16 4.84 4.14 -9.94
N ALA A 17 4.78 3.31 -10.96
CA ALA A 17 3.78 3.41 -12.02
C ALA A 17 2.36 3.24 -11.47
N GLN A 18 2.13 2.21 -10.64
CA GLN A 18 0.84 1.99 -9.97
C GLN A 18 0.44 3.20 -9.10
N TRP A 19 1.38 3.73 -8.32
CA TRP A 19 1.16 4.90 -7.48
C TRP A 19 0.79 6.15 -8.30
N ASN A 20 1.52 6.40 -9.38
CA ASN A 20 1.29 7.55 -10.25
C ASN A 20 -0.04 7.43 -11.00
N ARG A 21 -0.40 6.23 -11.46
CA ARG A 21 -1.71 5.96 -12.07
C ARG A 21 -2.84 6.26 -11.10
N ALA A 22 -2.74 5.79 -9.86
CA ALA A 22 -3.75 6.09 -8.83
C ALA A 22 -3.84 7.59 -8.53
N LYS A 23 -2.70 8.30 -8.48
CA LYS A 23 -2.67 9.76 -8.31
C LYS A 23 -3.39 10.49 -9.44
N GLN A 24 -3.18 10.10 -10.68
CA GLN A 24 -3.82 10.73 -11.84
C GLN A 24 -5.35 10.56 -11.85
N LEU A 25 -5.86 9.55 -11.14
CA LEU A 25 -7.29 9.28 -11.03
C LEU A 25 -7.97 10.00 -9.85
N LEU A 26 -7.20 10.68 -9.00
CA LEU A 26 -7.72 11.49 -7.89
C LEU A 26 -8.17 12.85 -8.40
N THR A 27 -9.46 12.97 -8.68
CA THR A 27 -10.14 14.26 -8.91
C THR A 27 -10.53 14.90 -7.58
N ASP A 28 -10.83 16.20 -7.57
CA ASP A 28 -11.26 16.91 -6.34
C ASP A 28 -12.51 16.29 -5.72
N GLU A 29 -13.46 15.85 -6.54
CA GLU A 29 -14.67 15.16 -6.08
C GLU A 29 -14.32 13.84 -5.38
N LYS A 30 -13.46 13.02 -6.00
CA LYS A 30 -13.00 11.76 -5.39
C LYS A 30 -12.22 12.00 -4.12
N ILE A 31 -11.38 13.04 -4.08
CA ILE A 31 -10.63 13.41 -2.88
C ILE A 31 -11.59 13.73 -1.73
N LYS A 32 -12.64 14.54 -1.97
CA LYS A 32 -13.65 14.86 -0.94
C LYS A 32 -14.35 13.61 -0.42
N VAL A 33 -14.77 12.71 -1.32
CA VAL A 33 -15.41 11.45 -0.94
C VAL A 33 -14.46 10.59 -0.10
N ILE A 34 -13.22 10.44 -0.53
CA ILE A 34 -12.22 9.63 0.19
C ILE A 34 -11.92 10.23 1.56
N ASP A 35 -11.76 11.55 1.65
CA ASP A 35 -11.50 12.24 2.93
C ASP A 35 -12.68 12.07 3.90
N ALA A 36 -13.91 12.16 3.41
CA ALA A 36 -15.10 11.90 4.22
C ALA A 36 -15.13 10.45 4.74
N MET A 37 -14.79 9.46 3.92
CA MET A 37 -14.73 8.05 4.32
C MET A 37 -13.62 7.80 5.34
N ILE A 38 -12.43 8.37 5.12
CA ILE A 38 -11.30 8.28 6.05
C ILE A 38 -11.69 8.84 7.41
N ALA A 39 -12.29 10.04 7.45
CA ALA A 39 -12.70 10.70 8.68
C ALA A 39 -13.81 9.92 9.40
N THR A 40 -14.85 9.51 8.68
CA THR A 40 -16.02 8.80 9.24
C THR A 40 -15.62 7.50 9.93
N HIS A 41 -14.62 6.80 9.41
CA HIS A 41 -14.19 5.49 9.91
C HIS A 41 -12.87 5.53 10.70
N GLY A 42 -12.33 6.72 10.99
CA GLY A 42 -11.10 6.86 11.76
C GLY A 42 -9.88 6.18 11.10
N LEU A 43 -9.84 6.12 9.77
CA LEU A 43 -8.75 5.46 9.05
C LEU A 43 -7.51 6.38 9.02
N ASN A 44 -6.32 5.78 9.08
CA ASN A 44 -5.06 6.52 8.92
C ASN A 44 -4.31 6.02 7.68
N ILE A 45 -4.75 6.50 6.51
CA ILE A 45 -4.27 6.05 5.20
C ILE A 45 -4.17 7.24 4.24
N SER A 46 -3.33 7.10 3.21
CA SER A 46 -3.27 8.10 2.15
C SER A 46 -4.41 7.93 1.13
N ARG A 47 -4.86 9.05 0.55
CA ARG A 47 -5.84 9.06 -0.56
C ARG A 47 -5.40 8.19 -1.73
N THR A 48 -4.11 8.22 -2.08
CA THR A 48 -3.55 7.37 -3.14
C THR A 48 -3.63 5.90 -2.76
N GLY A 49 -3.27 5.55 -1.52
CA GLY A 49 -3.40 4.17 -1.03
C GLY A 49 -4.84 3.68 -0.99
N TYR A 50 -5.81 4.56 -0.70
CA TYR A 50 -7.24 4.27 -0.79
C TYR A 50 -7.66 4.00 -2.25
N MET A 51 -7.24 4.87 -3.18
CA MET A 51 -7.54 4.72 -4.60
C MET A 51 -6.96 3.44 -5.20
N ILE A 52 -5.71 3.09 -4.86
CA ILE A 52 -5.07 1.83 -5.31
C ILE A 52 -5.94 0.62 -4.96
N VAL A 53 -6.39 0.53 -3.71
CA VAL A 53 -7.20 -0.60 -3.23
C VAL A 53 -8.60 -0.56 -3.86
N SER A 54 -9.20 0.62 -4.00
CA SER A 54 -10.50 0.80 -4.64
C SER A 54 -10.49 0.26 -6.08
N MET A 55 -9.46 0.60 -6.85
CA MET A 55 -9.30 0.10 -8.21
C MET A 55 -9.15 -1.42 -8.26
N GLN A 56 -8.41 -2.00 -7.31
CA GLN A 56 -8.23 -3.46 -7.25
C GLN A 56 -9.52 -4.19 -6.90
N LEU A 57 -10.27 -3.70 -5.89
CA LEU A 57 -11.60 -4.23 -5.54
C LEU A 57 -12.51 -4.21 -6.76
N GLN A 58 -12.63 -3.05 -7.42
CA GLN A 58 -13.45 -2.91 -8.62
C GLN A 58 -13.00 -3.86 -9.74
N SER A 59 -11.69 -3.96 -10.00
CA SER A 59 -11.16 -4.83 -11.07
C SER A 59 -11.39 -6.31 -10.83
N GLN A 60 -11.54 -6.71 -9.56
CA GLN A 60 -11.81 -8.10 -9.15
C GLN A 60 -13.31 -8.36 -8.93
N GLY A 61 -14.18 -7.37 -9.13
CA GLY A 61 -15.60 -7.49 -8.83
C GLY A 61 -15.90 -7.71 -7.34
N LEU A 62 -14.97 -7.30 -6.46
CA LEU A 62 -15.14 -7.38 -5.02
C LEU A 62 -15.89 -6.13 -4.53
N ASP A 63 -16.89 -6.36 -3.69
CA ASP A 63 -17.63 -5.30 -3.03
C ASP A 63 -16.88 -4.75 -1.81
N GLY A 64 -17.38 -3.65 -1.23
CA GLY A 64 -16.84 -3.10 0.00
C GLY A 64 -15.82 -1.98 -0.18
N LEU A 65 -15.28 -1.55 0.96
CA LEU A 65 -14.50 -0.34 1.12
C LEU A 65 -13.05 -0.66 1.49
N PRO A 66 -12.06 0.04 0.89
CA PRO A 66 -10.67 -0.09 1.28
C PRO A 66 -10.45 0.09 2.80
N TYR A 67 -9.62 -0.77 3.39
CA TYR A 67 -9.22 -0.72 4.81
C TYR A 67 -10.36 -0.95 5.84
N LEU A 68 -11.59 -1.13 5.38
CA LEU A 68 -12.72 -1.66 6.16
C LEU A 68 -12.96 -3.12 5.79
N ASP A 69 -13.24 -3.38 4.51
CA ASP A 69 -13.49 -4.72 3.96
C ASP A 69 -12.22 -5.31 3.33
N ALA A 70 -11.11 -4.58 3.32
CA ALA A 70 -9.81 -5.04 2.83
C ALA A 70 -8.69 -4.63 3.79
N LYS A 71 -8.28 -5.53 4.69
CA LYS A 71 -7.27 -5.25 5.74
C LYS A 71 -6.05 -6.14 5.59
N THR A 72 -4.95 -5.75 6.26
CA THR A 72 -3.79 -6.64 6.38
C THR A 72 -4.17 -7.85 7.23
N TYR A 73 -3.39 -8.94 7.16
CA TYR A 73 -3.59 -10.09 8.04
C TYR A 73 -3.69 -9.69 9.52
N LYS A 74 -2.72 -8.88 9.98
CA LYS A 74 -2.72 -8.32 11.34
C LYS A 74 -3.96 -7.45 11.61
N GLY A 75 -4.36 -6.63 10.65
CA GLY A 75 -5.55 -5.80 10.77
C GLY A 75 -6.83 -6.61 10.95
N TRP A 76 -6.95 -7.79 10.33
CA TRP A 76 -8.07 -8.69 10.59
C TRP A 76 -8.02 -9.32 11.98
N GLN A 77 -6.84 -9.78 12.41
CA GLN A 77 -6.64 -10.35 13.76
C GLN A 77 -7.02 -9.36 14.87
N GLU A 78 -6.64 -8.10 14.73
CA GLU A 78 -7.00 -7.02 15.68
C GLU A 78 -8.52 -6.76 15.74
N ASN A 79 -9.28 -7.23 14.76
CA ASN A 79 -10.73 -7.11 14.70
C ASN A 79 -11.46 -8.44 15.02
N GLY A 80 -10.75 -9.46 15.53
CA GLY A 80 -11.36 -10.75 15.90
C GLY A 80 -11.62 -11.69 14.71
N PHE A 81 -10.92 -11.49 13.58
CA PHE A 81 -11.02 -12.34 12.40
C PHE A 81 -9.68 -12.95 12.03
N GLN A 82 -9.71 -14.07 11.33
CA GLN A 82 -8.53 -14.73 10.80
C GLN A 82 -8.69 -14.99 9.30
N VAL A 83 -7.62 -14.78 8.53
CA VAL A 83 -7.60 -15.20 7.11
C VAL A 83 -7.63 -16.72 7.06
N ARG A 84 -8.58 -17.28 6.29
CA ARG A 84 -8.75 -18.74 6.18
C ARG A 84 -7.48 -19.40 5.66
N LYS A 85 -7.22 -20.62 6.14
CA LYS A 85 -6.02 -21.37 5.75
C LYS A 85 -5.99 -21.61 4.24
N GLY A 86 -4.88 -21.25 3.60
CA GLY A 86 -4.65 -21.45 2.16
C GLY A 86 -5.02 -20.24 1.29
N GLU A 87 -5.75 -19.26 1.82
CA GLU A 87 -6.07 -18.03 1.11
C GLU A 87 -4.80 -17.21 0.78
N GLN A 88 -4.76 -16.66 -0.42
CA GLN A 88 -3.67 -15.80 -0.89
C GLN A 88 -4.18 -14.38 -1.07
N SER A 89 -3.32 -13.40 -0.78
CA SER A 89 -3.65 -12.00 -0.94
C SER A 89 -3.62 -11.60 -2.42
N THR A 90 -4.79 -11.20 -2.93
CA THR A 90 -4.97 -10.63 -4.28
C THR A 90 -5.02 -9.10 -4.26
N LEU A 91 -5.12 -8.50 -3.08
CA LEU A 91 -5.16 -7.05 -2.87
C LEU A 91 -3.85 -6.56 -2.26
N GLY A 92 -3.46 -5.34 -2.57
CA GLY A 92 -2.28 -4.73 -1.98
C GLY A 92 -2.25 -3.22 -2.15
N SER A 93 -1.43 -2.58 -1.33
CA SER A 93 -1.23 -1.15 -1.38
C SER A 93 0.24 -0.82 -1.17
N ILE A 94 0.57 0.46 -1.30
CA ILE A 94 1.93 0.97 -1.29
C ILE A 94 2.07 1.94 -0.14
N THR A 95 3.13 1.79 0.64
CA THR A 95 3.60 2.77 1.61
C THR A 95 4.99 3.27 1.22
N TRP A 96 5.37 4.46 1.67
CA TRP A 96 6.69 5.02 1.41
C TRP A 96 7.52 4.97 2.67
N ILE A 97 8.64 4.25 2.63
CA ILE A 97 9.56 4.10 3.75
C ILE A 97 10.81 4.96 3.50
N GLY A 98 11.28 5.64 4.54
CA GLY A 98 12.54 6.37 4.51
C GLY A 98 13.72 5.41 4.63
N VAL A 99 14.62 5.44 3.65
CA VAL A 99 15.92 4.76 3.71
C VAL A 99 16.95 5.79 4.15
N LYS A 100 17.44 5.65 5.39
CA LYS A 100 18.57 6.46 5.87
C LYS A 100 19.79 6.12 4.99
N GLY A 101 20.46 7.15 4.46
CA GLY A 101 21.75 6.96 3.82
C GLY A 101 22.69 6.31 4.83
N LYS A 102 23.43 5.26 4.42
CA LYS A 102 24.51 4.76 5.26
C LYS A 102 25.51 5.91 5.43
N GLU A 103 25.66 6.41 6.64
CA GLU A 103 26.84 7.17 7.05
C GLU A 103 28.04 6.25 6.81
N LYS A 104 28.72 6.41 5.68
CA LYS A 104 30.07 5.89 5.49
C LYS A 104 30.70 6.56 4.26
N HIS A 105 31.82 7.21 4.57
CA HIS A 105 32.72 8.00 3.74
C HIS A 105 32.29 9.45 3.51
N GLU A 106 32.86 10.30 4.37
CA GLU A 106 33.17 11.70 4.08
C GLU A 106 33.85 11.77 2.72
N THR A 107 33.12 12.20 1.70
CA THR A 107 33.74 12.85 0.56
C THR A 107 34.26 14.22 1.03
N PRO A 108 35.39 14.72 0.50
CA PRO A 108 35.97 16.02 0.92
C PRO A 108 35.00 17.20 0.82
N ASP A 109 33.90 17.04 0.08
CA ASP A 109 32.93 18.09 -0.24
C ASP A 109 31.67 18.11 0.64
N GLY A 110 31.70 17.62 1.88
CA GLY A 110 30.72 17.97 2.93
C GLY A 110 29.22 17.65 2.69
N GLU A 111 28.82 17.11 1.54
CA GLU A 111 27.43 16.79 1.23
C GLU A 111 27.08 15.40 1.76
N GLY A 112 26.61 15.35 3.01
CA GLY A 112 26.01 14.14 3.57
C GLY A 112 24.91 13.58 2.65
N LYS A 113 24.99 12.29 2.30
CA LYS A 113 24.01 11.61 1.44
C LYS A 113 22.61 11.73 2.06
N LYS A 114 21.79 12.66 1.55
CA LYS A 114 20.39 12.83 1.95
C LYS A 114 19.67 11.49 1.79
N GLY A 115 18.95 11.06 2.84
CA GLY A 115 18.12 9.86 2.78
C GLY A 115 17.09 9.94 1.64
N PHE A 116 16.63 8.81 1.15
CA PHE A 116 15.64 8.75 0.07
C PHE A 116 14.43 7.91 0.47
N MET A 117 13.27 8.22 -0.11
CA MET A 117 12.04 7.45 0.10
C MET A 117 11.96 6.30 -0.91
N MET A 118 11.57 5.13 -0.43
CA MET A 118 11.40 3.94 -1.24
C MET A 118 9.97 3.41 -1.09
N PRO A 119 9.27 3.08 -2.19
CA PRO A 119 7.94 2.48 -2.09
C PRO A 119 8.09 1.03 -1.61
N LYS A 120 7.19 0.61 -0.73
CA LYS A 120 7.06 -0.74 -0.20
C LYS A 120 5.63 -1.20 -0.39
N ALA A 121 5.43 -2.30 -1.10
CA ALA A 121 4.12 -2.94 -1.19
C ALA A 121 3.80 -3.70 0.10
N TYR A 122 2.53 -3.72 0.48
CA TYR A 122 2.00 -4.60 1.52
C TYR A 122 0.70 -5.25 1.04
N LYS A 123 0.38 -6.38 1.67
CA LYS A 123 -0.69 -7.28 1.28
C LYS A 123 -1.95 -7.05 2.09
N LEU A 124 -3.08 -7.11 1.42
CA LEU A 124 -4.42 -6.96 1.97
C LEU A 124 -5.26 -8.19 1.61
N PHE A 125 -6.20 -8.52 2.48
CA PHE A 125 -7.15 -9.62 2.31
C PHE A 125 -8.55 -9.04 2.38
N HIS A 126 -9.41 -9.46 1.46
CA HIS A 126 -10.81 -9.05 1.45
C HIS A 126 -11.59 -9.78 2.56
N ARG A 127 -12.69 -9.19 3.05
CA ARG A 127 -13.56 -9.78 4.07
C ARG A 127 -14.09 -11.17 3.68
N SER A 128 -14.20 -11.45 2.37
CA SER A 128 -14.63 -12.76 1.90
C SER A 128 -13.60 -13.86 2.16
N GLN A 129 -12.35 -13.51 2.48
CA GLN A 129 -11.23 -14.44 2.72
C GLN A 129 -10.99 -14.71 4.21
N VAL A 130 -11.80 -14.14 5.10
CA VAL A 130 -11.64 -14.30 6.55
C VAL A 130 -12.79 -15.07 7.17
N GLU A 131 -12.55 -15.59 8.37
CA GLU A 131 -13.50 -16.23 9.25
C GLU A 131 -13.36 -15.64 10.66
N ALA A 132 -14.39 -15.78 11.50
CA ALA A 132 -14.29 -15.39 12.90
C ALA A 132 -13.21 -16.24 13.58
N ALA A 133 -12.33 -15.58 14.35
CA ALA A 133 -11.21 -16.22 15.03
C ALA A 133 -11.65 -16.94 16.31
#